data_AF-A0A1F5XVH4-F1
#
_entry.id   AF-A0A1F5XVH4-F1
#
_cell.length_a   1.000
_cell.length_b   1.000
_cell.length_c   1.000
_cell.angle_alpha   90.00
_cell.angle_beta   90.00
_cell.angle_gamma   90.00
#
_symmetry.space_group_name_H-M   'P 1'
#
loop_
_entity.id
_entity.type
_entity.pdbx_description
1 polymer ?
#
loop_
_entity_poly.entity_id
_entity_poly.type
_entity_poly.pdbx_seq_one_letter_code
_entity_poly.pdbx_strand_id
1 'polypeptide(L)'
;MDIGNFLKQKNSKIIAISIGALILFLLVFKAGVFVGYKKASFSYKWGENYHRNFAGPREGFFGDLKRGFGDKDFIDAHGIFGTIIKIDGNIILIKGKDNVETAVLVSDTTVIRRGRETIKPADLKTDNHIVIIGSPTEQGQIDAKLIRLF
;
A
#
# COMPACT_ATOMS: atom_id res chain seq x y z
N MET A 1 -45.94 -17.10 -6.59
CA MET A 1 -46.07 -16.25 -5.38
C MET A 1 -46.06 -14.80 -5.82
N ASP A 2 -47.12 -14.06 -5.52
CA ASP A 2 -47.34 -12.70 -5.99
C ASP A 2 -46.56 -11.70 -5.12
N ILE A 3 -45.34 -11.38 -5.53
CA ILE A 3 -44.38 -10.55 -4.76
C ILE A 3 -44.97 -9.16 -4.43
N GLY A 4 -45.81 -8.62 -5.32
CA GLY A 4 -46.44 -7.30 -5.17
C GLY A 4 -47.45 -7.21 -4.01
N ASN A 5 -48.14 -8.31 -3.69
CA ASN A 5 -49.10 -8.35 -2.58
C ASN A 5 -48.41 -8.60 -1.23
N PHE A 6 -47.30 -9.34 -1.22
CA PHE A 6 -46.50 -9.55 0.00
C PHE A 6 -45.87 -8.24 0.48
N LEU A 7 -45.41 -7.37 -0.40
CA LEU A 7 -44.82 -6.06 -0.08
C LEU A 7 -45.84 -4.97 0.32
N LYS A 8 -47.15 -5.23 0.27
CA LYS A 8 -48.18 -4.25 0.68
C LYS A 8 -48.39 -4.19 2.20
N GLN A 9 -48.13 -5.27 2.94
CA GLN A 9 -48.33 -5.32 4.39
C GLN A 9 -47.25 -4.54 5.15
N LYS A 10 -47.63 -3.88 6.25
CA LYS A 10 -46.72 -3.02 7.04
C LYS A 10 -45.52 -3.79 7.59
N ASN A 11 -45.73 -5.03 8.02
CA ASN A 11 -44.69 -5.86 8.64
C ASN A 11 -43.67 -6.37 7.60
N SER A 12 -44.13 -6.77 6.41
CA SER A 12 -43.25 -7.24 5.34
C SER A 12 -42.39 -6.11 4.76
N LYS A 13 -42.89 -4.87 4.68
CA LYS A 13 -42.08 -3.69 4.34
C LYS A 13 -40.97 -3.45 5.35
N ILE A 14 -41.27 -3.52 6.64
CA ILE A 14 -40.26 -3.33 7.71
C ILE A 14 -39.19 -4.42 7.63
N ILE A 15 -39.59 -5.68 7.43
CA ILE A 15 -38.67 -6.80 7.26
C ILE A 15 -37.79 -6.58 6.02
N ALA A 16 -38.37 -6.19 4.88
CA ALA A 16 -37.62 -5.91 3.66
C ALA A 16 -36.60 -4.77 3.82
N ILE A 17 -36.99 -3.68 4.50
CA ILE A 17 -36.09 -2.56 4.81
C ILE A 17 -34.96 -3.01 5.74
N SER A 18 -35.28 -3.80 6.78
CA SER A 18 -34.29 -4.32 7.72
C SER A 18 -33.27 -5.25 7.03
N ILE A 19 -33.74 -6.12 6.13
CA ILE A 19 -32.87 -6.99 5.34
C ILE A 19 -31.97 -6.15 4.43
N GLY A 20 -32.53 -5.15 3.74
CA GLY A 20 -31.76 -4.24 2.89
C GLY A 20 -30.67 -3.49 3.66
N ALA A 21 -30.99 -2.96 4.84
CA ALA A 21 -30.04 -2.29 5.72
C ALA A 21 -28.92 -3.24 6.20
N LEU A 22 -29.26 -4.48 6.56
CA LEU A 22 -28.29 -5.49 6.97
C LEU A 22 -27.33 -5.85 5.83
N ILE A 23 -27.83 -6.03 4.60
CA ILE A 23 -27.00 -6.30 3.43
C ILE A 23 -26.04 -5.13 3.18
N LEU A 24 -26.53 -3.89 3.25
CA LEU A 24 -25.71 -2.70 3.09
C LEU A 24 -24.58 -2.66 4.15
N PHE A 25 -24.90 -2.94 5.40
CA PHE A 25 -23.93 -2.99 6.50
C PHE A 25 -22.84 -4.05 6.25
N LEU A 26 -23.24 -5.25 5.83
CA LEU A 26 -22.30 -6.34 5.53
C LEU A 26 -21.39 -6.00 4.33
N LEU A 27 -21.89 -5.28 3.33
CA LEU A 27 -21.08 -4.83 2.19
C LEU A 27 -20.01 -3.82 2.60
N VAL A 28 -20.38 -2.83 3.43
CA VAL A 28 -19.42 -1.84 3.96
C VAL A 28 -18.36 -2.53 4.81
N PHE A 29 -18.76 -3.44 5.69
CA PHE A 29 -17.84 -4.22 6.51
C PHE A 29 -16.88 -5.05 5.65
N LYS A 30 -17.39 -5.77 4.65
CA LYS A 30 -16.58 -6.57 3.72
C LYS A 30 -15.57 -5.71 2.95
N ALA A 31 -15.98 -4.53 2.49
CA ALA A 31 -15.09 -3.59 1.81
C ALA A 31 -13.95 -3.12 2.75
N GLY A 32 -14.28 -2.80 4.01
CA GLY A 32 -13.30 -2.43 5.03
C GLY A 32 -12.28 -3.54 5.30
N VAL A 33 -12.74 -4.77 5.54
CA VAL A 33 -11.87 -5.95 5.75
C VAL A 33 -10.98 -6.20 4.54
N PHE A 34 -11.52 -6.10 3.32
CA PHE A 34 -10.76 -6.28 2.09
C PHE A 34 -9.61 -5.27 1.95
N VAL A 35 -9.89 -3.98 2.20
CA VAL A 35 -8.86 -2.93 2.16
C VAL A 35 -7.80 -3.17 3.24
N GLY A 36 -8.23 -3.53 4.46
CA GLY A 36 -7.33 -3.88 5.57
C GLY A 36 -6.41 -5.05 5.24
N TYR A 37 -6.97 -6.14 4.71
CA TYR A 37 -6.21 -7.33 4.30
C TYR A 37 -5.17 -7.00 3.24
N LYS A 38 -5.53 -6.16 2.26
CA LYS A 38 -4.60 -5.73 1.21
C LYS A 38 -3.42 -4.94 1.80
N LYS A 39 -3.67 -3.98 2.70
CA LYS A 39 -2.61 -3.23 3.41
C LYS A 39 -1.73 -4.13 4.27
N ALA A 40 -2.34 -5.05 5.04
CA ALA A 40 -1.60 -5.98 5.89
C ALA A 40 -0.71 -6.93 5.07
N SER A 41 -1.20 -7.42 3.93
CA SER A 41 -0.44 -8.34 3.07
C SER A 41 0.84 -7.69 2.50
N PHE A 42 0.77 -6.41 2.10
CA PHE A 42 1.94 -5.66 1.65
C PHE A 42 2.92 -5.41 2.79
N SER A 43 2.44 -4.91 3.93
CA SER A 43 3.29 -4.64 5.09
C SER A 43 3.98 -5.91 5.61
N TYR A 44 3.27 -7.04 5.64
CA TYR A 44 3.84 -8.35 6.00
C TYR A 44 4.94 -8.78 5.02
N LYS A 45 4.66 -8.74 3.71
CA LYS A 45 5.64 -9.11 2.67
C LYS A 45 6.84 -8.17 2.65
N TRP A 46 6.62 -6.86 2.83
CA TRP A 46 7.68 -5.88 3.00
C TRP A 46 8.53 -6.23 4.22
N GLY A 47 7.93 -6.47 5.39
CA GLY A 47 8.67 -6.78 6.61
C GLY A 47 9.50 -8.05 6.50
N GLU A 48 8.96 -9.10 5.87
CA GLU A 48 9.66 -10.36 5.61
C GLU A 48 10.85 -10.16 4.67
N ASN A 49 10.67 -9.41 3.58
CA ASN A 49 11.73 -9.13 2.63
C ASN A 49 12.72 -8.07 3.15
N TYR A 50 12.30 -7.17 4.02
CA TYR A 50 13.14 -6.17 4.68
C TYR A 50 14.09 -6.82 5.67
N HIS A 51 13.64 -7.79 6.48
CA HIS A 51 14.55 -8.55 7.34
C HIS A 51 15.55 -9.37 6.52
N ARG A 52 15.07 -10.00 5.44
CA ARG A 52 15.93 -10.79 4.56
C ARG A 52 16.99 -9.94 3.84
N ASN A 53 16.67 -8.71 3.46
CA ASN A 53 17.52 -7.89 2.61
C ASN A 53 18.26 -6.75 3.34
N PHE A 54 17.74 -6.26 4.48
CA PHE A 54 18.20 -5.01 5.12
C PHE A 54 18.36 -5.06 6.65
N ALA A 55 17.47 -5.75 7.40
CA ALA A 55 17.46 -5.67 8.88
C ALA A 55 18.16 -6.83 9.61
N GLY A 56 18.54 -7.91 8.91
CA GLY A 56 19.12 -9.09 9.54
C GLY A 56 18.10 -10.00 10.25
N PRO A 57 18.55 -11.07 10.93
CA PRO A 57 17.70 -12.15 11.45
C PRO A 57 16.62 -11.65 12.43
N ARG A 58 15.44 -12.28 12.39
CA ARG A 58 14.32 -11.99 13.31
C ARG A 58 14.78 -12.07 14.77
N GLU A 59 14.54 -11.02 15.57
CA GLU A 59 14.88 -10.92 17.00
C GLU A 59 14.02 -11.81 17.95
N GLY A 60 13.55 -12.96 17.47
CA GLY A 60 12.75 -13.90 18.26
C GLY A 60 11.42 -13.33 18.78
N PHE A 61 10.76 -14.12 19.64
CA PHE A 61 9.39 -13.87 20.12
C PHE A 61 9.19 -12.51 20.80
N PHE A 62 10.19 -12.03 21.56
CA PHE A 62 10.10 -10.75 22.27
C PHE A 62 10.24 -9.53 21.34
N GLY A 63 11.03 -9.63 20.26
CA GLY A 63 11.17 -8.57 19.26
C GLY A 63 9.94 -8.42 18.35
N ASP A 64 9.22 -9.51 18.10
CA ASP A 64 7.96 -9.50 17.36
C ASP A 64 6.80 -8.96 18.22
N LEU A 65 6.75 -9.29 19.51
CA LEU A 65 5.74 -8.76 20.44
C LEU A 65 5.86 -7.24 20.59
N LYS A 66 7.08 -6.70 20.72
CA LYS A 66 7.31 -5.25 20.81
C LYS A 66 6.88 -4.49 19.55
N ARG A 67 7.02 -5.09 18.37
CA ARG A 67 6.58 -4.51 17.09
C ARG A 67 5.08 -4.65 16.84
N GLY A 68 4.45 -5.71 17.35
CA GLY A 68 3.00 -5.94 17.22
C GLY A 68 2.13 -4.95 18.02
N PHE A 69 2.67 -4.32 19.06
CA PHE A 69 1.98 -3.33 19.91
C PHE A 69 2.42 -1.87 19.68
N GLY A 70 3.44 -1.64 18.84
CA GLY A 70 3.89 -0.30 18.44
C GLY A 70 3.06 0.25 17.29
N ASP A 71 2.72 1.53 17.36
CA ASP A 71 1.88 2.24 16.38
C ASP A 71 2.31 1.99 14.92
N LYS A 72 1.50 1.24 14.19
CA LYS A 72 1.02 1.55 12.82
C LYS A 72 2.06 2.03 11.78
N ASP A 73 3.12 1.28 11.56
CA ASP A 73 3.90 1.41 10.31
C ASP A 73 3.25 0.63 9.16
N PHE A 74 1.99 0.93 8.84
CA PHE A 74 1.45 0.53 7.54
C PHE A 74 2.16 1.38 6.48
N ILE A 75 3.26 0.85 5.95
CA ILE A 75 3.99 1.47 4.84
C ILE A 75 3.02 1.60 3.67
N ASP A 76 2.97 2.81 3.11
CA ASP A 76 2.10 3.07 1.97
C ASP A 76 2.64 2.33 0.75
N ALA A 77 1.79 1.46 0.22
CA ALA A 77 2.13 0.50 -0.83
C ALA A 77 2.10 1.13 -2.22
N HIS A 78 1.46 2.30 -2.34
CA HIS A 78 1.14 2.94 -3.62
C HIS A 78 2.01 4.16 -3.93
N GLY A 79 2.86 4.58 -3.00
CA GLY A 79 3.77 5.68 -3.24
C GLY A 79 4.61 6.02 -2.03
N ILE A 80 5.74 6.68 -2.29
CA ILE A 80 6.67 7.13 -1.27
C ILE A 80 7.16 8.54 -1.60
N PHE A 81 7.25 9.38 -0.58
CA PHE A 81 7.98 10.64 -0.64
C PHE A 81 9.24 10.51 0.19
N GLY A 82 10.39 10.88 -0.36
CA GLY A 82 11.65 10.72 0.34
C GLY A 82 12.87 11.12 -0.47
N THR A 83 14.02 10.71 0.04
CA THR A 83 15.33 10.99 -0.56
C THR A 83 15.93 9.71 -1.12
N ILE A 84 16.52 9.78 -2.32
CA ILE A 84 17.26 8.66 -2.90
C ILE A 84 18.54 8.44 -2.09
N ILE A 85 18.68 7.28 -1.45
CA ILE A 85 19.88 6.93 -0.67
C ILE A 85 20.84 6.03 -1.47
N LYS A 86 20.33 5.24 -2.40
CA LYS A 86 21.14 4.36 -3.25
C LYS A 86 20.41 4.07 -4.56
N ILE A 87 21.17 3.96 -5.65
CA ILE A 87 20.70 3.52 -6.97
C ILE A 87 21.51 2.26 -7.32
N ASP A 88 20.81 1.15 -7.57
CA ASP A 88 21.40 -0.17 -7.86
C ASP A 88 20.72 -0.75 -9.12
N GLY A 89 21.23 -0.34 -10.29
CA GLY A 89 20.64 -0.68 -11.59
C GLY A 89 19.20 -0.18 -11.70
N ASN A 90 18.25 -1.11 -11.77
CA ASN A 90 16.82 -0.83 -11.87
C ASN A 90 16.13 -0.67 -10.51
N ILE A 91 16.85 -0.85 -9.40
CA ILE A 91 16.29 -0.71 -8.05
C ILE A 91 16.82 0.57 -7.43
N ILE A 92 15.91 1.41 -6.93
CA ILE A 92 16.23 2.63 -6.20
C ILE A 92 15.81 2.43 -4.74
N LEU A 93 16.73 2.71 -3.83
CA LEU A 93 16.41 2.78 -2.41
C LEU A 93 16.09 4.21 -2.02
N ILE A 94 14.97 4.37 -1.33
CA ILE A 94 14.44 5.65 -0.91
C ILE A 94 14.24 5.62 0.59
N LYS A 95 14.77 6.64 1.24
CA LYS A 95 14.51 6.92 2.64
C LYS A 95 13.27 7.81 2.74
N GLY A 96 12.18 7.22 3.19
CA GLY A 96 10.90 7.89 3.37
C GLY A 96 10.76 8.58 4.72
N LYS A 97 9.51 8.88 5.08
CA LYS A 97 9.15 9.39 6.40
C LYS A 97 9.60 8.40 7.50
N ASP A 98 9.97 8.94 8.65
CA ASP A 98 10.34 8.15 9.84
C ASP A 98 11.57 7.23 9.66
N ASN A 99 12.47 7.60 8.72
CA ASN A 99 13.68 6.86 8.36
C ASN A 99 13.45 5.47 7.76
N VAL A 100 12.24 5.16 7.29
CA VAL A 100 11.93 3.87 6.66
C VAL A 100 12.52 3.81 5.26
N GLU A 101 13.33 2.77 4.99
CA GLU A 101 13.92 2.53 3.68
C GLU A 101 13.02 1.62 2.83
N THR A 102 12.72 2.03 1.60
CA THR A 102 11.90 1.24 0.67
C THR A 102 12.61 1.05 -0.65
N ALA A 103 12.59 -0.18 -1.15
CA ALA A 103 13.09 -0.53 -2.47
C ALA A 103 12.01 -0.30 -3.53
N VAL A 104 12.37 0.44 -4.57
CA VAL A 104 11.51 0.77 -5.69
C VAL A 104 12.10 0.24 -6.97
N LEU A 105 11.29 -0.49 -7.74
CA LEU A 105 11.64 -0.99 -9.06
C LEU A 105 11.31 0.08 -10.11
N VAL A 106 12.30 0.42 -10.92
CA VAL A 106 12.18 1.27 -12.09
C VAL A 106 12.22 0.39 -13.34
N SER A 107 11.18 0.49 -14.15
CA SER A 107 11.05 -0.21 -15.42
C SER A 107 11.07 0.77 -16.59
N ASP A 108 11.14 0.26 -17.82
CA ASP A 108 11.11 1.09 -19.03
C ASP A 108 9.78 1.84 -19.20
N THR A 109 8.74 1.41 -18.47
CA THR A 109 7.42 2.07 -18.46
C THR A 109 7.31 3.20 -17.44
N THR A 110 8.30 3.35 -16.56
CA THR A 110 8.32 4.40 -15.54
C THR A 110 8.56 5.77 -16.17
N VAL A 111 7.65 6.70 -15.95
CA VAL A 111 7.81 8.09 -16.39
C VAL A 111 8.52 8.89 -15.29
N ILE A 112 9.64 9.53 -15.62
CA ILE A 112 10.40 10.35 -14.67
C ILE A 112 10.29 11.82 -15.09
N ARG A 113 9.81 12.68 -14.19
CA ARG A 113 9.61 14.10 -14.44
C ARG A 113 10.38 14.99 -13.46
N ARG A 114 11.06 16.01 -13.99
CA ARG A 114 11.61 17.13 -13.22
C ARG A 114 10.88 18.39 -13.63
N GLY A 115 10.02 18.90 -12.76
CA GLY A 115 9.15 20.03 -13.11
C GLY A 115 8.24 19.72 -14.30
N ARG A 116 8.50 20.35 -15.46
CA ARG A 116 7.76 20.14 -16.72
C ARG A 116 8.48 19.22 -17.71
N GLU A 117 9.72 18.86 -17.43
CA GLU A 117 10.57 18.07 -18.33
C GLU A 117 10.53 16.59 -17.94
N THR A 118 10.58 15.71 -18.94
CA THR A 118 10.78 14.27 -18.74
C THR A 118 12.28 13.99 -18.82
N ILE A 119 12.84 13.36 -17.80
CA ILE A 119 14.27 13.05 -17.71
C ILE A 119 14.52 11.54 -17.80
N LYS A 120 15.77 11.14 -18.00
CA LYS A 120 16.14 9.72 -18.05
C LYS A 120 16.45 9.18 -16.65
N PRO A 121 16.37 7.85 -16.43
CA PRO A 121 16.78 7.23 -15.18
C PRO A 121 18.24 7.55 -14.79
N ALA A 122 19.12 7.72 -15.77
CA ALA A 122 20.52 8.09 -15.57
C ALA A 122 20.72 9.51 -14.98
N ASP A 123 19.70 10.37 -15.06
CA ASP A 123 19.75 11.73 -14.49
C ASP A 123 19.35 11.77 -13.01
N LEU A 124 18.90 10.63 -12.46
CA LEU A 124 18.63 10.46 -11.04
C LEU A 124 19.95 10.39 -10.28
N LYS A 125 20.04 11.15 -9.19
CA LYS A 125 21.20 11.15 -8.31
C LYS A 125 20.79 10.80 -6.88
N THR A 126 21.74 10.26 -6.13
CA THR A 126 21.61 10.18 -4.68
C THR A 126 21.37 11.59 -4.10
N ASP A 127 20.71 11.66 -2.95
CA ASP A 127 20.30 12.87 -2.25
C ASP A 127 19.20 13.70 -2.94
N ASN A 128 18.64 13.24 -4.08
CA ASN A 128 17.49 13.89 -4.69
C ASN A 128 16.20 13.60 -3.92
N HIS A 129 15.40 14.63 -3.69
CA HIS A 129 14.05 14.52 -3.13
C HIS A 129 13.04 14.19 -4.22
N ILE A 130 12.33 13.07 -4.05
CA ILE A 130 11.41 12.57 -5.05
C ILE A 130 10.08 12.11 -4.45
N VAL A 131 9.02 12.22 -5.24
CA VAL A 131 7.75 11.52 -5.02
C VAL A 131 7.66 10.39 -6.03
N ILE A 132 7.34 9.19 -5.55
CA ILE A 132 7.06 8.03 -6.39
C ILE A 132 5.60 7.63 -6.22
N ILE A 133 4.96 7.32 -7.35
CA ILE A 133 3.63 6.74 -7.41
C ILE A 133 3.72 5.44 -8.20
N GLY A 134 3.16 4.38 -7.63
CA GLY A 134 3.32 3.04 -8.17
C GLY A 134 2.31 2.02 -7.64
N SER A 135 2.60 0.77 -7.95
CA SER A 135 1.85 -0.38 -7.45
C SER A 135 2.76 -1.25 -6.57
N PRO A 136 2.24 -1.84 -5.48
CA PRO A 136 3.02 -2.78 -4.70
C PRO A 136 3.26 -4.08 -5.48
N THR A 137 4.46 -4.63 -5.35
CA THR A 137 4.83 -5.94 -5.87
C THR A 137 4.67 -7.03 -4.82
N GLU A 138 4.71 -8.29 -5.25
CA GLU A 138 4.67 -9.43 -4.33
C GLU A 138 5.92 -9.55 -3.45
N GLN A 139 7.03 -8.90 -3.84
CA GLN A 139 8.25 -8.82 -3.05
C GLN A 139 8.25 -7.64 -2.07
N GLY A 140 7.13 -6.95 -1.86
CA GLY A 140 7.09 -5.78 -0.97
C GLY A 140 7.92 -4.61 -1.50
N GLN A 141 8.16 -4.56 -2.81
CA GLN A 141 8.75 -3.42 -3.49
C GLN A 141 7.64 -2.58 -4.11
N ILE A 142 7.96 -1.35 -4.53
CA ILE A 142 7.03 -0.52 -5.30
C ILE A 142 7.47 -0.56 -6.76
N ASP A 143 6.60 -1.02 -7.66
CA ASP A 143 6.76 -0.86 -9.11
C ASP A 143 6.36 0.55 -9.51
N ALA A 144 7.36 1.38 -9.86
CA ALA A 144 7.17 2.79 -10.12
C ALA A 144 6.52 3.04 -11.47
N LYS A 145 5.41 3.78 -11.46
CA LYS A 145 4.75 4.26 -12.70
C LYS A 145 5.13 5.70 -13.01
N LEU A 146 5.28 6.51 -11.97
CA LEU A 146 5.66 7.91 -12.06
C LEU A 146 6.64 8.25 -10.95
N ILE A 147 7.74 8.91 -11.32
CA ILE A 147 8.72 9.50 -10.41
C ILE A 147 8.76 11.00 -10.69
N ARG A 148 8.57 11.82 -9.65
CA ARG A 148 8.65 13.27 -9.74
C ARG A 148 9.79 13.79 -8.87
N LEU A 149 10.71 14.50 -9.51
CA LEU A 149 11.79 15.23 -8.86
C LEU A 149 11.35 16.67 -8.56
N PHE A 150 11.82 17.18 -7.43
CA PHE A 150 11.67 18.57 -7.01
C PHE A 150 13.01 19.31 -7.11
#